data_AF-A0A379LQ13-F1
#
_entry.id   AF-A0A379LQ13-F1
#
_cell.length_a   1.000
_cell.length_b   1.000
_cell.length_c   1.000
_cell.angle_alpha   90.00
_cell.angle_beta   90.00
_cell.angle_gamma   90.00
#
_symmetry.space_group_name_H-M   'P 1'
#
loop_
_entity.id
_entity.type
_entity.pdbx_description
1 polymer ?
#
loop_
_entity_poly.entity_id
_entity_poly.type
_entity_poly.pdbx_seq_one_letter_code
_entity_poly.pdbx_strand_id
1 'polypeptide(L)'
;MANTVGTGLKASVKLTDWSSAVESTGYAITVGDAAQSTSAVVVDNTTYVAGTDITVTVTLKDAEGNLVSGQASALTDTVTVPNATQKSQ
;
A
#
# COMPACT_ATOMS: atom_id res chain seq x y z
N MET A 1 -9.93 15.89 -0.48
CA MET A 1 -10.26 14.47 -0.21
C MET A 1 -9.21 13.98 0.76
N ALA A 2 -9.61 13.26 1.82
CA ALA A 2 -8.64 12.80 2.80
C ALA A 2 -7.88 11.60 2.23
N ASN A 3 -6.58 11.74 2.07
CA ASN A 3 -5.72 10.84 1.30
C ASN A 3 -4.71 10.09 2.17
N THR A 4 -4.94 10.05 3.49
CA THR A 4 -4.03 9.43 4.45
C THR A 4 -4.82 8.59 5.44
N VAL A 5 -4.43 7.33 5.55
CA VAL A 5 -5.01 6.35 6.47
C VAL A 5 -4.85 6.84 7.91
N GLY A 6 -5.91 6.69 8.72
CA GLY A 6 -5.87 7.13 10.10
C GLY A 6 -7.07 6.64 10.89
N THR A 7 -6.87 6.36 12.18
CA THR A 7 -7.91 5.94 13.12
C THR A 7 -8.10 7.00 14.19
N GLY A 8 -9.33 7.13 14.71
CA GLY A 8 -9.64 8.11 15.74
C GLY A 8 -9.62 9.56 15.25
N LEU A 9 -9.77 9.78 13.94
CA LEU A 9 -9.86 11.10 13.34
C LEU A 9 -11.17 11.77 13.78
N LYS A 10 -11.11 13.07 14.02
CA LYS A 10 -12.26 13.88 14.42
C LYS A 10 -12.26 15.20 13.66
N ALA A 11 -13.45 15.68 13.31
CA ALA A 11 -13.61 17.05 12.85
C ALA A 11 -13.92 17.93 14.06
N SER A 12 -13.27 19.09 14.16
CA SER A 12 -13.56 20.08 15.19
C SER A 12 -14.07 21.38 14.57
N VAL A 13 -15.11 21.94 15.16
CA VAL A 13 -15.66 23.26 14.79
C VAL A 13 -15.62 24.15 16.02
N LYS A 14 -15.03 25.33 15.89
CA LYS A 14 -15.03 26.36 16.92
C LYS A 14 -15.44 27.69 16.29
N LEU A 15 -16.52 28.28 16.80
CA LEU A 15 -16.91 29.65 16.46
C LEU A 15 -16.23 30.64 17.41
N THR A 16 -16.12 31.90 16.99
CA THR A 16 -15.42 32.96 17.73
C THR A 16 -15.95 33.12 19.17
N ASP A 17 -17.27 32.96 19.36
CA ASP A 17 -17.92 33.14 20.66
C ASP A 17 -18.03 31.84 21.48
N TRP A 18 -17.48 30.72 21.00
CA TRP A 18 -17.51 29.46 21.73
C TRP A 18 -16.33 29.33 22.69
N SER A 19 -16.63 29.00 23.95
CA SER A 19 -15.62 28.70 24.97
C SER A 19 -14.75 27.50 24.61
N SER A 20 -15.33 26.49 23.95
CA SER A 20 -14.65 25.27 23.52
C SER A 20 -15.06 24.84 22.10
N ALA A 21 -14.19 24.10 21.42
CA ALA A 21 -14.52 23.47 20.14
C ALA A 21 -15.49 22.29 20.35
N VAL A 22 -16.38 22.07 19.39
CA VAL A 22 -17.21 20.86 19.33
C VAL A 22 -16.54 19.87 18.39
N GLU A 23 -16.41 18.62 18.82
CA GLU A 23 -15.79 17.54 18.04
C GLU A 23 -16.84 16.54 17.53
N SER A 24 -16.62 15.99 16.34
CA SER A 24 -17.38 14.84 15.85
C SER A 24 -17.05 13.56 16.62
N THR A 25 -17.87 12.52 16.44
CA THR A 25 -17.47 11.16 16.77
C THR A 25 -16.23 10.77 15.97
N GLY A 26 -15.43 9.85 16.54
CA GLY A 26 -14.24 9.34 15.88
C GLY A 26 -14.60 8.56 14.62
N TYR A 27 -13.85 8.80 13.55
CA TYR A 27 -13.94 8.03 12.30
C TYR A 27 -12.57 7.48 11.90
N ALA A 28 -12.58 6.52 10.99
CA ALA A 28 -11.39 5.94 10.41
C ALA A 28 -11.40 6.14 8.89
N ILE A 29 -10.23 6.46 8.34
CA ILE A 29 -9.96 6.35 6.91
C ILE A 29 -9.18 5.05 6.75
N THR A 30 -9.76 4.09 6.04
CA THR A 30 -9.11 2.82 5.72
C THR A 30 -8.44 2.90 4.36
N VAL A 31 -7.40 2.11 4.16
CA VAL A 31 -6.80 1.92 2.84
C VAL A 31 -7.85 1.38 1.87
N GLY A 32 -7.82 1.87 0.63
CA GLY A 32 -8.66 1.36 -0.45
C GLY A 32 -8.13 0.07 -1.06
N ASP A 33 -8.76 -0.36 -2.16
CA ASP A 33 -8.24 -1.45 -2.98
C ASP A 33 -6.90 -1.06 -3.64
N ALA A 34 -6.03 -2.05 -3.85
CA ALA A 34 -4.76 -1.83 -4.52
C ALA A 34 -4.97 -1.37 -5.97
N ALA A 35 -4.29 -0.27 -6.34
CA ALA A 35 -4.31 0.30 -7.68
C ALA A 35 -2.98 0.04 -8.39
N GLN A 36 -3.04 -0.47 -9.62
CA GLN A 36 -1.85 -0.79 -10.41
C GLN A 36 -1.01 0.46 -10.72
N SER A 37 -1.64 1.62 -10.92
CA SER A 37 -0.98 2.88 -11.30
C SER A 37 -0.04 3.42 -10.22
N THR A 38 -0.27 3.09 -8.96
CA THR A 38 0.52 3.55 -7.80
C THR A 38 1.34 2.43 -7.17
N SER A 39 1.07 1.19 -7.54
CA SER A 39 1.82 0.01 -7.10
C SER A 39 3.09 -0.18 -7.94
N ALA A 40 4.08 -0.86 -7.37
CA ALA A 40 5.36 -1.12 -8.03
C ALA A 40 5.84 -2.55 -7.80
N VAL A 41 6.50 -3.11 -8.80
CA VAL A 41 7.23 -4.37 -8.71
C VAL A 41 8.68 -4.07 -9.04
N VAL A 42 9.58 -4.48 -8.16
CA VAL A 42 11.01 -4.23 -8.30
C VAL A 42 11.77 -5.51 -8.03
N VAL A 43 12.80 -5.74 -8.82
CA VAL A 43 13.78 -6.82 -8.59
C VAL A 43 14.98 -6.25 -7.85
N ASP A 44 15.69 -7.09 -7.11
CA ASP A 44 16.85 -6.69 -6.31
C ASP A 44 18.07 -6.29 -7.15
N ASN A 45 18.18 -6.80 -8.38
CA ASN A 45 19.30 -6.53 -9.26
C ASN A 45 18.88 -6.49 -10.74
N THR A 46 19.74 -5.92 -11.58
CA THR A 46 19.50 -5.84 -13.04
C THR A 46 20.21 -6.96 -13.81
N THR A 47 21.18 -7.62 -13.19
CA THR A 47 21.95 -8.72 -13.77
C THR A 47 22.08 -9.85 -12.77
N TYR A 48 21.91 -11.09 -13.25
CA TYR A 48 21.98 -12.28 -12.42
C TYR A 48 22.92 -13.31 -13.04
N VAL A 49 23.58 -14.07 -12.17
CA VAL A 49 24.37 -15.23 -12.59
C VAL A 49 23.42 -16.43 -12.64
N ALA A 50 23.54 -17.28 -13.65
CA ALA A 50 22.71 -18.47 -13.74
C ALA A 50 22.85 -19.32 -12.45
N GLY A 51 21.71 -19.63 -11.82
CA GLY A 51 21.65 -20.38 -10.56
C GLY A 51 21.60 -19.51 -9.29
N THR A 52 21.67 -18.18 -9.38
CA THR A 52 21.43 -17.30 -8.23
C THR A 52 19.94 -16.99 -8.06
N ASP A 53 19.52 -16.81 -6.81
CA ASP A 53 18.15 -16.42 -6.49
C ASP A 53 17.87 -14.96 -6.92
N ILE A 54 16.64 -14.71 -7.38
CA ILE A 54 16.12 -13.38 -7.73
C ILE A 54 15.12 -12.99 -6.66
N THR A 55 15.32 -11.85 -6.00
CA THR A 55 14.38 -11.34 -5.01
C THR A 55 13.44 -10.34 -5.67
N VAL A 56 12.16 -10.68 -5.76
CA VAL A 56 11.12 -9.78 -6.26
C VAL A 56 10.41 -9.13 -5.08
N THR A 57 10.43 -7.79 -5.04
CA THR A 57 9.71 -6.99 -4.07
C THR A 57 8.49 -6.35 -4.73
N VAL A 58 7.30 -6.68 -4.24
CA VAL A 58 6.03 -6.06 -4.67
C VAL A 58 5.57 -5.06 -3.61
N THR A 59 5.37 -3.80 -4.01
CA THR A 59 4.78 -2.76 -3.16
C THR A 59 3.41 -2.42 -3.71
N LEU A 60 2.35 -2.77 -2.97
CA LEU A 60 0.98 -2.42 -3.33
C LEU A 60 0.56 -1.12 -2.66
N LYS A 61 -0.05 -0.23 -3.43
CA LYS A 61 -0.66 1.01 -2.96
C LYS A 61 -2.07 1.15 -3.49
N ASP A 62 -2.93 1.85 -2.74
CA ASP A 62 -4.22 2.29 -3.26
C ASP A 62 -4.07 3.48 -4.22
N ALA A 63 -5.16 3.91 -4.84
CA ALA A 63 -5.14 5.02 -5.81
C ALA A 63 -4.68 6.36 -5.19
N GLU A 64 -4.79 6.51 -3.87
CA GLU A 64 -4.35 7.68 -3.11
C GLU A 64 -2.89 7.58 -2.64
N GLY A 65 -2.22 6.44 -2.87
CA GLY A 65 -0.82 6.21 -2.55
C GLY A 65 -0.56 5.64 -1.15
N ASN A 66 -1.60 5.20 -0.44
CA ASN A 66 -1.47 4.52 0.84
C ASN A 66 -1.02 3.07 0.64
N LEU A 67 -0.18 2.56 1.54
CA LEU A 67 0.31 1.18 1.46
C LEU A 67 -0.81 0.17 1.78
N VAL A 68 -1.00 -0.77 0.86
CA VAL A 68 -1.91 -1.91 1.04
C VAL A 68 -1.09 -3.10 1.54
N SER A 69 -1.23 -3.44 2.82
CA SER A 69 -0.53 -4.57 3.45
C SER A 69 -1.43 -5.81 3.55
N GLY A 70 -0.85 -6.99 3.83
CA GLY A 70 -1.60 -8.23 4.03
C GLY A 70 -2.02 -8.98 2.76
N GLN A 71 -1.80 -8.41 1.58
CA GLN A 71 -2.15 -9.02 0.29
C GLN A 71 -1.09 -10.01 -0.23
N ALA A 72 -0.08 -10.36 0.57
CA ALA A 72 0.97 -11.30 0.17
C ALA A 72 0.38 -12.67 -0.23
N SER A 73 -0.70 -13.11 0.43
CA SER A 73 -1.40 -14.35 0.10
C SER A 73 -2.19 -14.30 -1.21
N ALA A 74 -2.45 -13.10 -1.75
CA ALA A 74 -3.12 -12.91 -3.04
C ALA A 74 -2.14 -12.98 -4.23
N LEU A 75 -0.82 -13.00 -3.97
CA LEU A 75 0.20 -13.30 -4.98
C LEU A 75 0.19 -14.81 -5.26
N THR A 76 -0.87 -15.29 -5.88
CA THR A 76 -1.04 -16.70 -6.25
C THR A 76 -0.43 -17.04 -7.60
N ASP A 77 -0.05 -16.01 -8.37
CA ASP A 77 0.43 -16.13 -9.74
C ASP A 77 1.93 -15.84 -9.85
N THR A 78 2.54 -16.40 -10.90
CA THR A 78 3.97 -16.33 -11.17
C THR A 78 4.39 -14.96 -11.69
N VAL A 79 5.35 -14.34 -10.99
CA VAL A 79 6.13 -13.23 -11.58
C VAL A 79 7.06 -13.84 -12.63
N THR A 80 6.77 -13.57 -13.91
CA THR A 80 7.65 -14.00 -15.01
C THR A 80 8.80 -13.02 -15.13
N VAL A 81 10.01 -13.46 -14.78
CA VAL A 81 11.24 -12.72 -15.09
C VAL A 81 11.80 -13.26 -16.40
N PRO A 82 11.95 -12.43 -17.46
CA PRO A 82 12.56 -12.87 -18.71
C PRO A 82 13.90 -13.56 -18.45
N ASN A 83 14.15 -14.68 -19.14
CA ASN A 83 15.39 -15.47 -19.05
C ASN A 83 15.64 -16.17 -17.70
N ALA A 84 14.67 -16.22 -16.79
CA ALA A 84 14.73 -17.02 -15.57
C ALA A 84 13.68 -18.13 -15.58
N THR A 85 14.01 -19.29 -15.01
CA THR A 85 13.04 -20.35 -14.70
C THR A 85 12.64 -20.24 -13.24
N GLN A 86 11.34 -20.36 -12.95
CA GLN A 86 10.83 -20.38 -11.58
C GLN A 86 11.53 -21.50 -10.80
N LYS A 87 12.08 -21.18 -9.61
CA LYS A 87 12.60 -22.19 -8.70
C LYS A 87 11.41 -23.01 -8.22
N SER A 88 11.38 -24.30 -8.55
CA SER A 88 10.38 -25.21 -8.04
C SER A 88 10.37 -25.12 -6.51
N GLN A 89 9.20 -24.83 -5.94
CA GLN A 89 8.96 -24.89 -4.49
C GLN A 89 9.18 -26.31 -3.97
#